data_AF-A0AAX6PNL9-F1
#
_entry.id   AF-A0AAX6PNL9-F1
#
_cell.length_a   1.000
_cell.length_b   1.000
_cell.length_c   1.000
_cell.angle_alpha   90.00
_cell.angle_beta   90.00
_cell.angle_gamma   90.00
#
_symmetry.space_group_name_H-M   'P 1'
#
loop_
_entity.id
_entity.type
_entity.pdbx_description
1 polymer ?
#
loop_
_entity_poly.entity_id
_entity_poly.type
_entity_poly.pdbx_seq_one_letter_code
_entity_poly.pdbx_strand_id
1 'polypeptide(L)'
;MALPPFFAPGRPGPLPPQPPPPSPFGCPPPPLPSPAFPPPLPQRPSPFPGASAPFLQPPLALQPRAPAEASRRGGGCGGGSGGAFYPVPPPPLPLPPPQYRPFPGTDAGERPRAPPPGPGPPWSPRWAEAPPPSDELGDAALQRLRDRQWLEAVFGTPRRVGCPVPQCAPPRPSLGEVRARLRGALRLVRRLRGLSLALREAEADGAAWALLHAQAAPLRTELAERLQPLSQAAYVGEARRRLVRVRRRRLRLRDRTREREAEREAEAAQAADREQEIDRWRVKCVQEVEEKKREQELKAAADGVLSEVRKKQADTKRMVDILRALEKLRKLRKEAAARKGVCPPASADETFEHHLQRLRKLIKKRSELYEAEERALRVMLEGEQEEERKRELEKKQRKEKEKFLLQKREIESKLFGDPDEFPLAHLLQPFRQYYLQAEHSVPALIQIRHDWDQFLVPADHPKGSSVPQGWVLPALPSSDIWASAVKLQ
;
A
#
# COMPACT_ATOMS: atom_id res chain seq x y z
N MET A 1 21.16 42.43 -63.57
CA MET A 1 19.91 42.14 -62.82
C MET A 1 20.17 42.31 -61.33
N ALA A 2 19.15 42.77 -60.60
CA ALA A 2 19.07 42.98 -59.16
C ALA A 2 19.73 44.25 -58.56
N LEU A 3 18.87 45.06 -57.96
CA LEU A 3 19.09 46.30 -57.21
C LEU A 3 19.49 46.00 -55.74
N PRO A 4 20.22 46.89 -55.04
CA PRO A 4 20.21 46.99 -53.56
C PRO A 4 19.43 48.26 -53.11
N PRO A 5 19.37 48.66 -51.81
CA PRO A 5 19.64 47.99 -50.51
C PRO A 5 18.41 48.14 -49.54
N PHE A 6 18.50 47.78 -48.24
CA PHE A 6 18.07 48.59 -47.07
C PHE A 6 18.11 47.79 -45.73
N PHE A 7 18.93 48.31 -44.79
CA PHE A 7 18.89 48.34 -43.31
C PHE A 7 18.31 47.19 -42.45
N ALA A 8 19.14 46.75 -41.50
CA ALA A 8 18.76 46.05 -40.27
C ALA A 8 18.96 46.96 -39.04
N PRO A 9 18.09 46.93 -38.01
CA PRO A 9 18.38 47.52 -36.71
C PRO A 9 18.83 46.46 -35.68
N GLY A 10 19.95 46.75 -35.03
CA GLY A 10 20.57 45.94 -33.98
C GLY A 10 19.96 46.11 -32.58
N ARG A 11 20.32 45.16 -31.71
CA ARG A 11 19.98 45.08 -30.28
C ARG A 11 20.43 46.32 -29.49
N PRO A 12 19.63 46.81 -28.52
CA PRO A 12 20.12 47.73 -27.49
C PRO A 12 20.83 46.95 -26.36
N GLY A 13 22.02 47.44 -25.97
CA GLY A 13 22.78 46.99 -24.80
C GLY A 13 22.28 47.59 -23.47
N PRO A 14 22.89 47.20 -22.34
CA PRO A 14 22.40 47.56 -20.99
C PRO A 14 22.72 49.03 -20.63
N LEU A 15 21.76 49.67 -19.94
CA LEU A 15 21.86 51.04 -19.44
C LEU A 15 22.76 51.14 -18.18
N PRO A 16 23.46 52.27 -17.97
CA PRO A 16 24.33 52.48 -16.81
C PRO A 16 23.55 52.70 -15.50
N PRO A 17 24.14 52.42 -14.32
CA PRO A 17 23.48 52.55 -13.03
C PRO A 17 23.27 54.02 -12.64
N GLN A 18 22.06 54.36 -12.18
CA GLN A 18 21.73 55.67 -11.61
C GLN A 18 22.27 55.83 -10.17
N PRO A 19 22.63 57.06 -9.74
CA PRO A 19 23.08 57.35 -8.38
C PRO A 19 21.91 57.30 -7.36
N PRO A 20 22.18 56.99 -6.08
CA PRO A 20 21.13 56.92 -5.06
C PRO A 20 20.57 58.33 -4.71
N PRO A 21 19.28 58.45 -4.35
CA PRO A 21 18.69 59.71 -3.93
C PRO A 21 19.21 60.18 -2.56
N PRO A 22 19.23 61.51 -2.30
CA PRO A 22 19.77 62.10 -1.07
C PRO A 22 18.91 61.80 0.16
N SER A 23 19.59 61.56 1.28
CA SER A 23 19.01 61.35 2.61
C SER A 23 18.24 62.58 3.12
N PRO A 24 17.02 62.44 3.66
CA PRO A 24 16.37 63.53 4.38
C PRO A 24 17.03 63.72 5.75
N PHE A 25 17.78 64.81 5.89
CA PHE A 25 18.10 65.39 7.20
C PHE A 25 16.80 65.85 7.89
N GLY A 26 16.63 65.49 9.16
CA GLY A 26 15.68 66.15 10.05
C GLY A 26 14.70 65.22 10.77
N CYS A 27 15.20 64.29 11.60
CA CYS A 27 14.42 63.77 12.73
C CYS A 27 15.17 64.12 14.04
N PRO A 28 14.47 64.60 15.08
CA PRO A 28 15.07 64.88 16.38
C PRO A 28 15.57 63.58 17.05
N PRO A 29 16.59 63.65 17.91
CA PRO A 29 17.14 62.46 18.55
C PRO A 29 16.08 61.79 19.46
N PRO A 30 16.06 60.45 19.55
CA PRO A 30 15.21 59.76 20.51
C PRO A 30 15.66 60.08 21.94
N PRO A 31 14.74 60.16 22.92
CA PRO A 31 15.11 60.43 24.30
C PRO A 31 15.91 59.26 24.89
N LEU A 32 16.91 59.61 25.69
CA LEU A 32 17.76 58.71 26.47
C LEU A 32 16.92 57.81 27.41
N PRO A 33 17.32 56.55 27.62
CA PRO A 33 16.76 55.70 28.66
C PRO A 33 17.49 55.95 30.00
N SER A 34 16.74 56.15 31.07
CA SER A 34 17.25 56.15 32.45
C SER A 34 16.18 55.57 33.39
N PRO A 35 16.53 54.99 34.56
CA PRO A 35 17.56 53.96 34.78
C PRO A 35 17.08 52.83 35.75
N ALA A 36 17.94 51.82 35.94
CA ALA A 36 18.02 50.82 37.03
C ALA A 36 16.98 49.66 37.00
N PHE A 37 17.37 48.38 36.97
CA PHE A 37 18.43 47.69 37.72
C PHE A 37 19.29 46.72 36.84
N PRO A 38 20.47 46.26 37.34
CA PRO A 38 21.69 46.08 36.56
C PRO A 38 21.90 44.66 35.97
N PRO A 39 22.84 44.51 35.02
CA PRO A 39 23.19 43.22 34.44
C PRO A 39 24.28 42.51 35.26
N PRO A 40 24.39 41.17 35.17
CA PRO A 40 25.65 40.50 35.45
C PRO A 40 26.43 40.18 34.16
N LEU A 41 27.75 40.24 34.35
CA LEU A 41 28.90 40.12 33.44
C LEU A 41 29.18 38.67 32.95
N PRO A 42 30.23 38.44 32.13
CA PRO A 42 30.25 37.43 31.06
C PRO A 42 30.75 36.03 31.49
N GLN A 43 30.54 35.11 30.54
CA GLN A 43 30.85 33.69 30.51
C GLN A 43 32.21 33.24 31.08
N ARG A 44 32.22 32.06 31.73
CA ARG A 44 33.16 30.95 31.46
C ARG A 44 32.63 29.61 32.03
N PRO A 45 33.22 28.46 31.69
CA PRO A 45 32.72 27.51 30.69
C PRO A 45 32.10 26.24 31.29
N SER A 46 31.40 25.50 30.43
CA SER A 46 30.88 24.13 30.61
C SER A 46 31.81 23.15 31.34
N PRO A 47 31.24 22.07 31.89
CA PRO A 47 31.64 20.78 31.32
C PRO A 47 30.50 19.75 31.15
N PHE A 48 30.49 19.16 29.95
CA PHE A 48 30.04 17.80 29.60
C PHE A 48 28.56 17.54 29.24
N PRO A 49 28.33 16.65 28.25
CA PRO A 49 27.85 17.15 26.97
C PRO A 49 26.61 16.42 26.45
N GLY A 50 26.06 17.02 25.38
CA GLY A 50 24.83 16.65 24.71
C GLY A 50 24.82 15.24 24.10
N ALA A 51 23.63 14.66 24.11
CA ALA A 51 23.17 13.74 23.10
C ALA A 51 22.53 14.56 21.98
N SER A 52 23.06 14.47 20.76
CA SER A 52 22.33 14.67 19.50
C SER A 52 23.20 14.27 18.31
N ALA A 53 22.75 13.23 17.61
CA ALA A 53 22.92 12.85 16.20
C ALA A 53 24.29 12.92 15.51
N PRO A 54 24.52 12.00 14.56
CA PRO A 54 24.87 12.51 13.24
C PRO A 54 24.15 11.84 12.07
N PHE A 55 24.15 12.64 11.01
CA PHE A 55 23.64 12.46 9.65
C PHE A 55 24.59 11.59 8.79
N LEU A 56 23.99 10.83 7.86
CA LEU A 56 24.43 10.42 6.50
C LEU A 56 25.80 9.77 6.21
N GLN A 57 25.79 8.52 5.71
CA GLN A 57 26.13 8.04 4.33
C GLN A 57 26.53 6.52 4.35
N PRO A 58 26.81 5.83 3.21
CA PRO A 58 26.00 4.79 2.54
C PRO A 58 26.55 3.34 2.68
N PRO A 59 25.86 2.27 2.20
CA PRO A 59 26.35 0.91 2.38
C PRO A 59 27.16 0.41 1.17
N LEU A 60 28.36 -0.10 1.42
CA LEU A 60 29.12 -0.92 0.47
C LEU A 60 29.26 -2.36 1.01
N ALA A 61 28.51 -3.25 0.36
CA ALA A 61 28.98 -4.46 -0.32
C ALA A 61 29.97 -5.44 0.35
N LEU A 62 29.54 -6.73 0.32
CA LEU A 62 30.31 -7.98 0.08
C LEU A 62 31.07 -8.64 1.26
N GLN A 63 30.42 -9.67 1.86
CA GLN A 63 30.78 -11.12 1.91
C GLN A 63 32.27 -11.56 2.10
N PRO A 64 32.62 -12.82 2.46
CA PRO A 64 31.86 -13.97 3.01
C PRO A 64 32.62 -14.80 4.11
N ARG A 65 31.94 -15.86 4.59
CA ARG A 65 32.45 -17.24 4.83
C ARG A 65 32.63 -17.72 6.30
N ALA A 66 31.98 -18.86 6.54
CA ALA A 66 31.93 -19.69 7.74
C ALA A 66 33.11 -20.71 7.80
N PRO A 67 33.01 -21.88 8.49
CA PRO A 67 33.11 -22.15 9.94
C PRO A 67 34.10 -23.29 10.29
N ALA A 68 34.51 -23.45 11.55
CA ALA A 68 35.12 -24.66 12.17
C ALA A 68 35.41 -24.32 13.67
N GLU A 69 35.49 -25.19 14.68
CA GLU A 69 35.39 -26.64 14.84
C GLU A 69 35.23 -26.91 16.36
N ALA A 70 34.82 -28.12 16.71
CA ALA A 70 34.64 -28.61 18.07
C ALA A 70 35.95 -28.85 18.83
N SER A 71 35.93 -28.75 20.17
CA SER A 71 36.73 -29.65 21.01
C SER A 71 36.16 -29.85 22.43
N ARG A 72 36.47 -31.03 22.97
CA ARG A 72 35.93 -31.71 24.15
C ARG A 72 36.73 -31.39 25.43
N ARG A 73 36.07 -31.49 26.60
CA ARG A 73 36.46 -32.26 27.81
C ARG A 73 35.35 -32.12 28.86
N GLY A 74 34.79 -33.20 29.42
CA GLY A 74 35.23 -33.88 30.66
C GLY A 74 34.62 -33.13 31.86
N GLY A 75 33.63 -33.61 32.62
CA GLY A 75 33.58 -34.86 33.39
C GLY A 75 33.74 -34.51 34.88
N GLY A 76 32.71 -34.69 35.71
CA GLY A 76 32.79 -34.47 37.17
C GLY A 76 31.44 -34.50 37.86
N CYS A 77 31.32 -35.34 38.90
CA CYS A 77 30.12 -35.65 39.67
C CYS A 77 30.11 -34.94 41.03
N GLY A 78 28.93 -34.89 41.67
CA GLY A 78 28.70 -34.45 43.06
C GLY A 78 28.08 -33.05 43.11
N GLY A 79 27.10 -32.72 43.93
CA GLY A 79 26.38 -33.37 45.02
C GLY A 79 25.44 -32.27 45.58
N GLY A 80 24.35 -32.67 46.23
CA GLY A 80 23.17 -31.85 46.55
C GLY A 80 23.39 -30.41 47.04
N SER A 81 22.47 -29.53 46.62
CA SER A 81 21.86 -28.58 47.53
C SER A 81 20.45 -28.27 47.05
N GLY A 82 19.48 -28.49 47.95
CA GLY A 82 18.07 -28.21 47.71
C GLY A 82 17.81 -26.71 47.66
N GLY A 83 17.15 -26.27 46.59
CA GLY A 83 16.58 -24.94 46.47
C GLY A 83 15.20 -25.09 45.84
N ALA A 84 14.16 -24.95 46.67
CA ALA A 84 12.78 -24.89 46.22
C ALA A 84 12.59 -23.62 45.36
N PHE A 85 12.42 -23.81 44.05
CA PHE A 85 11.96 -22.74 43.17
C PHE A 85 10.43 -22.79 43.12
N TYR A 86 9.80 -21.81 43.76
CA TYR A 86 8.41 -21.46 43.47
C TYR A 86 8.31 -21.01 42.01
N PRO A 87 7.26 -21.41 41.25
CA PRO A 87 7.00 -20.81 39.96
C PRO A 87 6.53 -19.37 40.15
N VAL A 88 7.33 -18.43 39.65
CA VAL A 88 6.93 -17.02 39.48
C VAL A 88 5.81 -17.00 38.42
N PRO A 89 4.62 -16.43 38.70
CA PRO A 89 3.57 -16.28 37.70
C PRO A 89 3.98 -15.28 36.61
N PRO A 90 3.54 -15.46 35.35
CA PRO A 90 3.83 -14.51 34.28
C PRO A 90 3.23 -13.13 34.60
N PRO A 91 3.86 -12.03 34.13
CA PRO A 91 3.32 -10.68 34.33
C PRO A 91 1.95 -10.53 33.66
N PRO A 92 1.02 -9.75 34.25
CA PRO A 92 -0.28 -9.51 33.65
C PRO A 92 -0.14 -8.74 32.34
N LEU A 93 -0.96 -9.11 31.36
CA LEU A 93 -1.11 -8.40 30.09
C LEU A 93 -1.57 -6.95 30.35
N PRO A 94 -1.12 -5.97 29.55
CA PRO A 94 -1.55 -4.58 29.71
C PRO A 94 -3.07 -4.42 29.47
N LEU A 95 -3.70 -3.65 30.36
CA LEU A 95 -5.11 -3.26 30.29
C LEU A 95 -5.42 -2.47 29.00
N PRO A 96 -6.61 -2.63 28.40
CA PRO A 96 -7.04 -1.76 27.30
C PRO A 96 -7.21 -0.31 27.79
N PRO A 97 -6.96 0.70 26.93
CA PRO A 97 -7.00 2.11 27.34
C PRO A 97 -8.42 2.56 27.73
N PRO A 98 -8.55 3.52 28.67
CA PRO A 98 -9.84 3.97 29.17
C PRO A 98 -10.63 4.71 28.09
N GLN A 99 -11.89 4.29 27.92
CA GLN A 99 -12.87 5.02 27.13
C GLN A 99 -13.09 6.40 27.78
N TYR A 100 -12.93 7.45 26.97
CA TYR A 100 -13.23 8.83 27.33
C TYR A 100 -14.65 8.93 27.91
N ARG A 101 -14.76 9.30 29.18
CA ARG A 101 -15.99 9.90 29.73
C ARG A 101 -16.01 11.39 29.40
N PRO A 102 -17.14 11.94 28.91
CA PRO A 102 -17.37 13.39 28.93
C PRO A 102 -17.61 13.87 30.37
N PHE A 103 -17.03 15.03 30.73
CA PHE A 103 -17.26 15.71 32.01
C PHE A 103 -18.68 16.30 32.10
N PRO A 104 -19.25 16.47 33.31
CA PRO A 104 -20.64 16.83 33.52
C PRO A 104 -20.84 18.36 33.60
N GLY A 105 -21.86 18.85 32.93
CA GLY A 105 -22.45 20.18 33.11
C GLY A 105 -23.95 20.01 33.29
N THR A 106 -24.43 20.48 34.45
CA THR A 106 -25.81 20.53 34.91
C THR A 106 -26.74 21.27 33.96
N ASP A 107 -27.92 20.70 33.69
CA ASP A 107 -29.19 21.38 33.98
C ASP A 107 -30.36 20.39 33.98
N ALA A 108 -31.22 20.58 34.98
CA ALA A 108 -32.42 19.80 35.23
C ALA A 108 -33.49 20.10 34.18
N GLY A 109 -34.11 19.05 33.64
CA GLY A 109 -35.28 19.12 32.78
C GLY A 109 -35.87 17.73 32.61
N GLU A 110 -37.08 17.54 33.12
CA GLU A 110 -37.83 16.29 33.17
C GLU A 110 -37.87 15.56 31.81
N ARG A 111 -37.55 14.25 31.82
CA ARG A 111 -37.75 13.38 30.64
C ARG A 111 -39.19 12.85 30.63
N PRO A 112 -39.95 13.01 29.54
CA PRO A 112 -41.17 12.23 29.31
C PRO A 112 -40.82 10.76 29.03
N ARG A 113 -41.62 9.84 29.57
CA ARG A 113 -41.57 8.40 29.23
C ARG A 113 -41.69 8.19 27.71
N ALA A 114 -40.92 7.25 27.17
CA ALA A 114 -41.03 6.81 25.79
C ALA A 114 -42.39 6.11 25.54
N PRO A 115 -43.08 6.37 24.41
CA PRO A 115 -44.29 5.65 24.02
C PRO A 115 -43.95 4.26 23.45
N PRO A 116 -44.91 3.31 23.45
CA PRO A 116 -44.72 1.97 22.89
C PRO A 116 -44.53 2.01 21.36
N PRO A 117 -43.84 1.01 20.76
CA PRO A 117 -43.52 1.02 19.34
C PRO A 117 -44.79 0.86 18.48
N GLY A 118 -45.03 1.86 17.63
CA GLY A 118 -46.05 1.83 16.57
C GLY A 118 -45.61 1.05 15.33
N PRO A 119 -46.54 0.74 14.41
CA PRO A 119 -46.34 -0.17 13.29
C PRO A 119 -45.41 0.40 12.22
N GLY A 120 -44.52 -0.45 11.69
CA GLY A 120 -43.53 -0.08 10.68
C GLY A 120 -44.11 0.23 9.29
N PRO A 121 -43.30 0.81 8.39
CA PRO A 121 -43.72 1.28 7.06
C PRO A 121 -44.26 0.17 6.16
N PRO A 122 -45.23 0.47 5.27
CA PRO A 122 -45.72 -0.48 4.29
C PRO A 122 -44.63 -0.64 3.23
N TRP A 123 -44.57 -1.81 2.58
CA TRP A 123 -43.64 -2.16 1.49
C TRP A 123 -42.36 -2.86 1.98
N SER A 124 -42.56 -3.98 2.64
CA SER A 124 -41.69 -5.15 2.49
C SER A 124 -42.56 -6.31 2.01
N PRO A 125 -42.19 -7.05 0.94
CA PRO A 125 -42.93 -8.24 0.52
C PRO A 125 -42.73 -9.31 1.60
N ARG A 126 -43.71 -9.41 2.49
CA ARG A 126 -43.85 -10.56 3.39
C ARG A 126 -44.23 -11.73 2.50
N TRP A 127 -43.30 -12.65 2.27
CA TRP A 127 -43.69 -14.00 1.89
C TRP A 127 -44.58 -14.51 3.02
N ALA A 128 -45.86 -14.68 2.73
CA ALA A 128 -46.76 -15.37 3.63
C ALA A 128 -46.24 -16.81 3.71
N GLU A 129 -45.67 -17.19 4.86
CA GLU A 129 -45.53 -18.59 5.22
C GLU A 129 -46.95 -19.17 5.27
N ALA A 130 -47.37 -19.75 4.15
CA ALA A 130 -48.46 -20.70 4.14
C ALA A 130 -48.05 -21.86 5.06
N PRO A 131 -48.93 -22.32 5.98
CA PRO A 131 -48.64 -23.51 6.74
C PRO A 131 -48.42 -24.67 5.75
N PRO A 132 -47.36 -25.49 5.92
CA PRO A 132 -47.08 -26.57 5.00
C PRO A 132 -48.22 -27.60 5.06
N PRO A 133 -48.53 -28.26 3.93
CA PRO A 133 -49.50 -29.34 3.90
C PRO A 133 -49.08 -30.45 4.88
N SER A 134 -50.06 -31.06 5.55
CA SER A 134 -49.88 -31.99 6.67
C SER A 134 -49.05 -33.25 6.37
N ASP A 135 -48.65 -33.47 5.12
CA ASP A 135 -47.83 -34.60 4.69
C ASP A 135 -46.31 -34.40 4.91
N GLU A 136 -45.83 -33.17 5.14
CA GLU A 136 -44.39 -32.92 5.37
C GLU A 136 -43.91 -33.34 6.77
N LEU A 137 -44.82 -33.60 7.72
CA LEU A 137 -44.44 -34.03 9.07
C LEU A 137 -43.80 -35.42 9.06
N GLY A 138 -44.22 -36.29 8.14
CA GLY A 138 -43.69 -37.64 7.94
C GLY A 138 -42.30 -37.61 7.33
N ASP A 139 -42.09 -36.79 6.30
CA ASP A 139 -40.81 -36.66 5.60
C ASP A 139 -39.76 -35.96 6.47
N ALA A 140 -40.15 -34.94 7.24
CA ALA A 140 -39.26 -34.32 8.20
C ALA A 140 -38.87 -35.28 9.34
N ALA A 141 -39.78 -36.17 9.76
CA ALA A 141 -39.47 -37.21 10.76
C ALA A 141 -38.55 -38.30 10.19
N LEU A 142 -38.77 -38.71 8.94
CA LEU A 142 -37.90 -39.63 8.21
C LEU A 142 -36.51 -39.03 7.95
N GLN A 143 -36.44 -37.75 7.62
CA GLN A 143 -35.19 -37.03 7.44
C GLN A 143 -34.44 -36.92 8.76
N ARG A 144 -35.11 -36.57 9.86
CA ARG A 144 -34.50 -36.60 11.20
C ARG A 144 -34.00 -37.99 11.59
N LEU A 145 -34.69 -39.06 11.20
CA LEU A 145 -34.24 -40.44 11.45
C LEU A 145 -32.99 -40.78 10.62
N ARG A 146 -32.96 -40.37 9.35
CA ARG A 146 -31.79 -40.52 8.46
C ARG A 146 -30.60 -39.72 8.94
N ASP A 147 -30.80 -38.48 9.35
CA ASP A 147 -29.76 -37.60 9.89
C ASP A 147 -29.22 -38.18 11.20
N ARG A 148 -30.08 -38.75 12.05
CA ARG A 148 -29.68 -39.43 13.28
C ARG A 148 -28.90 -40.71 13.01
N GLN A 149 -29.30 -41.51 12.02
CA GLN A 149 -28.53 -42.67 11.55
C GLN A 149 -27.19 -42.27 10.94
N TRP A 150 -27.13 -41.15 10.21
CA TRP A 150 -25.90 -40.61 9.64
C TRP A 150 -24.96 -40.08 10.73
N LEU A 151 -25.48 -39.35 11.72
CA LEU A 151 -24.71 -38.91 12.88
C LEU A 151 -24.20 -40.08 13.72
N GLU A 152 -25.00 -41.15 13.88
CA GLU A 152 -24.54 -42.39 14.53
C GLU A 152 -23.51 -43.15 13.68
N ALA A 153 -23.59 -43.10 12.35
CA ALA A 153 -22.59 -43.70 11.47
C ALA A 153 -21.27 -42.92 11.41
N VAL A 154 -21.33 -41.59 11.48
CA VAL A 154 -20.17 -40.68 11.32
C VAL A 154 -19.51 -40.35 12.66
N PHE A 155 -20.31 -40.13 13.71
CA PHE A 155 -19.84 -39.74 15.05
C PHE A 155 -20.18 -40.74 16.15
N GLY A 156 -21.02 -41.74 15.88
CA GLY A 156 -21.23 -42.83 16.82
C GLY A 156 -19.90 -43.51 17.08
N THR A 157 -19.53 -43.58 18.36
CA THR A 157 -18.40 -44.40 18.78
C THR A 157 -18.69 -45.82 18.31
N PRO A 158 -17.82 -46.44 17.49
CA PRO A 158 -18.03 -47.84 17.14
C PRO A 158 -18.07 -48.57 18.48
N ARG A 159 -19.23 -49.14 18.83
CA ARG A 159 -19.29 -50.17 19.87
C ARG A 159 -18.22 -51.16 19.43
N ARG A 160 -17.15 -51.28 20.21
CA ARG A 160 -16.14 -52.33 20.09
C ARG A 160 -16.83 -53.66 20.38
N VAL A 161 -17.72 -54.09 19.49
CA VAL A 161 -17.97 -55.51 19.28
C VAL A 161 -16.65 -56.00 18.72
N GLY A 162 -15.97 -56.85 19.49
CA GLY A 162 -14.57 -57.18 19.33
C GLY A 162 -14.15 -57.36 17.86
N CYS A 163 -13.55 -56.32 17.28
CA CYS A 163 -12.71 -56.51 16.13
C CYS A 163 -11.63 -57.49 16.59
N PRO A 164 -11.41 -58.62 15.91
CA PRO A 164 -10.23 -59.42 16.18
C PRO A 164 -9.05 -58.46 15.99
N VAL A 165 -8.32 -58.22 17.09
CA VAL A 165 -7.08 -57.45 17.07
C VAL A 165 -6.26 -58.06 15.94
N PRO A 166 -5.94 -57.33 14.85
CA PRO A 166 -5.07 -57.88 13.83
C PRO A 166 -3.80 -58.25 14.58
N GLN A 167 -3.50 -59.56 14.58
CA GLN A 167 -2.40 -60.15 15.33
C GLN A 167 -1.21 -59.20 15.22
N CYS A 168 -0.72 -58.74 16.38
CA CYS A 168 0.42 -57.84 16.47
C CYS A 168 1.50 -58.36 15.52
N ALA A 169 1.68 -57.65 14.40
CA ALA A 169 2.82 -57.90 13.53
C ALA A 169 4.09 -57.92 14.40
N PRO A 170 5.07 -58.78 14.10
CA PRO A 170 6.27 -58.96 14.92
C PRO A 170 6.86 -57.60 15.30
N PRO A 171 7.41 -57.46 16.52
CA PRO A 171 7.81 -56.18 17.09
C PRO A 171 8.77 -55.46 16.14
N ARG A 172 8.24 -54.47 15.42
CA ARG A 172 9.00 -53.70 14.43
C ARG A 172 10.12 -52.95 15.14
N PRO A 173 11.36 -52.96 14.64
CA PRO A 173 12.47 -52.26 15.28
C PRO A 173 12.16 -50.80 15.55
N SER A 174 12.30 -50.37 16.81
CA SER A 174 12.36 -48.94 17.09
C SER A 174 13.74 -48.42 16.68
N LEU A 175 13.80 -47.22 16.09
CA LEU A 175 15.09 -46.63 15.67
C LEU A 175 16.02 -46.40 16.86
N GLY A 176 15.47 -46.14 18.04
CA GLY A 176 16.22 -46.01 19.30
C GLY A 176 16.85 -47.33 19.72
N GLU A 177 16.12 -48.43 19.61
CA GLU A 177 16.60 -49.77 19.92
C GLU A 177 17.67 -50.25 18.93
N VAL A 178 17.46 -50.06 17.62
CA VAL A 178 18.48 -50.36 16.60
C VAL A 178 19.77 -49.59 16.89
N ARG A 179 19.66 -48.30 17.24
CA ARG A 179 20.80 -47.46 17.63
C ARG A 179 21.47 -47.96 18.92
N ALA A 180 20.70 -48.40 19.92
CA ALA A 180 21.22 -48.93 21.17
C ALA A 180 21.93 -50.27 20.97
N ARG A 181 21.38 -51.17 20.14
CA ARG A 181 21.97 -52.45 19.76
C ARG A 181 23.30 -52.26 19.03
N LEU A 182 23.34 -51.39 18.03
CA LEU A 182 24.58 -51.06 17.30
C LEU A 182 25.65 -50.45 18.22
N ARG A 183 25.28 -49.49 19.08
CA ARG A 183 26.21 -48.91 20.06
C ARG A 183 26.68 -49.94 21.09
N GLY A 184 25.81 -50.85 21.51
CA GLY A 184 26.14 -51.98 22.38
C GLY A 184 27.14 -52.94 21.74
N ALA A 185 26.86 -53.39 20.52
CA ALA A 185 27.75 -54.25 19.74
C ALA A 185 29.13 -53.60 19.52
N LEU A 186 29.18 -52.31 19.17
CA LEU A 186 30.45 -51.59 19.02
C LEU A 186 31.26 -51.54 20.34
N ARG A 187 30.61 -51.45 21.50
CA ARG A 187 31.28 -51.51 22.81
C ARG A 187 31.84 -52.90 23.09
N LEU A 188 31.07 -53.95 22.83
CA LEU A 188 31.51 -55.34 22.99
C LEU A 188 32.68 -55.67 22.06
N VAL A 189 32.64 -55.23 20.80
CA VAL A 189 33.75 -55.39 19.84
C VAL A 189 35.03 -54.72 20.34
N ARG A 190 34.94 -53.52 20.93
CA ARG A 190 36.11 -52.85 21.52
C ARG A 190 36.69 -53.64 22.70
N ARG A 191 35.84 -54.18 23.57
CA ARG A 191 36.26 -54.99 24.73
C ARG A 191 36.90 -56.31 24.28
N LEU A 192 36.30 -57.00 23.30
CA LEU A 192 36.85 -58.22 22.71
C LEU A 192 38.19 -57.97 22.00
N ARG A 193 38.36 -56.82 21.33
CA ARG A 193 39.67 -56.44 20.76
C ARG A 193 40.73 -56.26 21.84
N GLY A 194 40.41 -55.60 22.94
CA GLY A 194 41.33 -55.49 24.08
C GLY A 194 41.71 -56.85 24.66
N LEU A 195 40.74 -57.74 24.87
CA LEU A 195 40.98 -59.10 25.34
C LEU A 195 41.78 -59.94 24.34
N SER A 196 41.60 -59.74 23.02
CA SER A 196 42.38 -60.45 22.01
C SER A 196 43.86 -60.06 21.99
N LEU A 197 44.17 -58.81 22.37
CA LEU A 197 45.55 -58.35 22.54
C LEU A 197 46.16 -58.94 23.82
N ALA A 198 45.44 -58.88 24.94
CA ALA A 198 45.88 -59.49 26.20
C ALA A 198 46.07 -61.03 26.09
N LEU A 199 45.22 -61.71 25.31
CA LEU A 199 45.35 -63.14 25.02
C LEU A 199 46.60 -63.48 24.20
N ARG A 200 47.05 -62.57 23.32
CA ARG A 200 48.31 -62.73 22.58
C ARG A 200 49.52 -62.52 23.48
N GLU A 201 49.44 -61.60 24.43
CA GLU A 201 50.51 -61.34 25.39
C GLU A 201 50.64 -62.47 26.44
N ALA A 202 49.54 -63.13 26.80
CA ALA A 202 49.48 -64.22 27.78
C ALA A 202 49.64 -65.63 27.18
N GLU A 203 50.05 -65.77 25.90
CA GLU A 203 50.14 -67.06 25.20
C GLU A 203 51.12 -68.04 25.86
N ALA A 204 52.18 -67.53 26.50
CA ALA A 204 53.14 -68.34 27.25
C ALA A 204 52.61 -68.81 28.62
N ASP A 205 51.65 -68.08 29.21
CA ASP A 205 51.09 -68.36 30.53
C ASP A 205 49.73 -69.05 30.39
N GLY A 206 49.74 -70.38 30.23
CA GLY A 206 48.54 -71.17 29.96
C GLY A 206 47.37 -70.96 30.95
N ALA A 207 47.67 -70.67 32.22
CA ALA A 207 46.66 -70.35 33.22
C ALA A 207 46.04 -68.95 33.03
N ALA A 208 46.87 -67.93 32.72
CA ALA A 208 46.40 -66.57 32.42
C ALA A 208 45.63 -66.52 31.10
N TRP A 209 46.08 -67.29 30.10
CA TRP A 209 45.39 -67.48 28.84
C TRP A 209 44.01 -68.10 29.01
N ALA A 210 43.90 -69.19 29.79
CA ALA A 210 42.64 -69.86 30.07
C ALA A 210 41.63 -68.93 30.77
N LEU A 211 42.09 -68.09 31.71
CA LEU A 211 41.27 -67.10 32.41
C LEU A 211 40.75 -66.00 31.45
N LEU A 212 41.63 -65.43 30.61
CA LEU A 212 41.23 -64.41 29.63
C LEU A 212 40.31 -64.96 28.55
N HIS A 213 40.50 -66.22 28.15
CA HIS A 213 39.66 -66.91 27.18
C HIS A 213 38.26 -67.17 27.78
N ALA A 214 38.19 -67.60 29.05
CA ALA A 214 36.94 -67.74 29.78
C ALA A 214 36.17 -66.41 29.90
N GLN A 215 36.87 -65.27 30.04
CA GLN A 215 36.25 -63.93 30.04
C GLN A 215 35.78 -63.47 28.66
N ALA A 216 36.43 -63.91 27.57
CA ALA A 216 36.05 -63.55 26.20
C ALA A 216 34.81 -64.31 25.72
N ALA A 217 34.59 -65.55 26.18
CA ALA A 217 33.46 -66.40 25.80
C ALA A 217 32.07 -65.73 26.01
N PRO A 218 31.70 -65.20 27.20
CA PRO A 218 30.40 -64.57 27.41
C PRO A 218 30.23 -63.26 26.63
N LEU A 219 31.32 -62.56 26.32
CA LEU A 219 31.26 -61.34 25.50
C LEU A 219 31.01 -61.65 24.02
N ARG A 220 31.51 -62.80 23.54
CA ARG A 220 31.21 -63.30 22.19
C ARG A 220 29.76 -63.74 22.06
N THR A 221 29.21 -64.39 23.08
CA THR A 221 27.78 -64.77 23.09
C THR A 221 26.88 -63.53 23.15
N GLU A 222 27.17 -62.57 24.03
CA GLU A 222 26.40 -61.30 24.11
C GLU A 222 26.48 -60.50 22.79
N LEU A 223 27.65 -60.53 22.11
CA LEU A 223 27.79 -59.90 20.80
C LEU A 223 26.93 -60.60 19.74
N ALA A 224 26.94 -61.94 19.70
CA ALA A 224 26.13 -62.71 18.77
C ALA A 224 24.63 -62.44 18.97
N GLU A 225 24.16 -62.41 20.23
CA GLU A 225 22.77 -62.09 20.57
C GLU A 225 22.37 -60.67 20.11
N ARG A 226 23.25 -59.67 20.31
CA ARG A 226 22.98 -58.29 19.86
C ARG A 226 22.95 -58.15 18.34
N LEU A 227 23.74 -58.96 17.62
CA LEU A 227 23.84 -58.94 16.16
C LEU A 227 22.77 -59.79 15.48
N GLN A 228 22.19 -60.79 16.15
CA GLN A 228 21.23 -61.74 15.57
C GLN A 228 20.03 -61.06 14.85
N PRO A 229 19.41 -59.99 15.38
CA PRO A 229 18.37 -59.26 14.65
C PRO A 229 18.92 -58.41 13.51
N LEU A 230 20.15 -57.93 13.63
CA LEU A 230 20.81 -57.10 12.61
C LEU A 230 21.29 -57.92 11.40
N SER A 231 21.50 -59.23 11.56
CA SER A 231 21.74 -60.14 10.44
C SER A 231 20.49 -60.43 9.60
N GLN A 232 19.29 -60.14 10.13
CA GLN A 232 18.04 -60.34 9.38
C GLN A 232 17.80 -59.16 8.42
N ALA A 233 17.83 -59.44 7.11
CA ALA A 233 17.61 -58.42 6.07
C ALA A 233 16.25 -57.69 6.22
N ALA A 234 15.20 -58.40 6.66
CA ALA A 234 13.87 -57.83 6.93
C ALA A 234 13.92 -56.76 8.03
N TYR A 235 14.60 -57.04 9.15
CA TYR A 235 14.75 -56.12 10.28
C TYR A 235 15.49 -54.83 9.88
N VAL A 236 16.60 -54.97 9.16
CA VAL A 236 17.38 -53.82 8.65
C VAL A 236 16.60 -53.03 7.60
N GLY A 237 15.87 -53.72 6.71
CA GLY A 237 14.99 -53.09 5.73
C GLY A 237 13.89 -52.25 6.38
N GLU A 238 13.26 -52.74 7.45
CA GLU A 238 12.27 -51.99 8.22
C GLU A 238 12.86 -50.77 8.94
N ALA A 239 14.04 -50.92 9.54
CA ALA A 239 14.75 -49.81 10.16
C ALA A 239 15.10 -48.72 9.13
N ARG A 240 15.59 -49.09 7.95
CA ARG A 240 15.86 -48.16 6.83
C ARG A 240 14.59 -47.44 6.37
N ARG A 241 13.49 -48.17 6.15
CA ARG A 241 12.19 -47.58 5.78
C ARG A 241 11.69 -46.59 6.85
N ARG A 242 11.88 -46.90 8.13
CA ARG A 242 11.56 -45.97 9.24
C ARG A 242 12.43 -44.72 9.22
N LEU A 243 13.74 -44.84 8.96
CA LEU A 243 14.64 -43.68 8.83
C LEU A 243 14.22 -42.76 7.68
N VAL A 244 13.89 -43.32 6.51
CA VAL A 244 13.40 -42.55 5.37
C VAL A 244 12.12 -41.80 5.71
N ARG A 245 11.16 -42.46 6.39
CA ARG A 245 9.93 -41.81 6.86
C ARG A 245 10.19 -40.66 7.84
N VAL A 246 11.11 -40.84 8.78
CA VAL A 246 11.49 -39.78 9.74
C VAL A 246 12.17 -38.62 9.02
N ARG A 247 13.08 -38.88 8.08
CA ARG A 247 13.74 -37.83 7.28
C ARG A 247 12.74 -37.04 6.44
N ARG A 248 11.83 -37.73 5.73
CA ARG A 248 10.75 -37.09 4.97
C ARG A 248 9.80 -36.29 5.86
N ARG A 249 9.45 -36.79 7.05
CA ARG A 249 8.63 -36.04 8.02
C ARG A 249 9.33 -34.77 8.48
N ARG A 250 10.62 -34.84 8.85
CA ARG A 250 11.39 -33.68 9.29
C ARG A 250 11.53 -32.63 8.19
N LEU A 251 11.78 -33.07 6.96
CA LEU A 251 11.87 -32.17 5.81
C LEU A 251 10.54 -31.44 5.58
N ARG A 252 9.41 -32.17 5.49
CA ARG A 252 8.08 -31.57 5.36
C ARG A 252 7.73 -30.58 6.48
N LEU A 253 8.13 -30.88 7.71
CA LEU A 253 7.89 -29.96 8.83
C LEU A 253 8.71 -28.67 8.67
N ARG A 254 9.98 -28.79 8.25
CA ARG A 254 10.84 -27.62 8.01
C ARG A 254 10.33 -26.78 6.84
N ASP A 255 9.89 -27.42 5.76
CA ASP A 255 9.36 -26.73 4.59
C ASP A 255 8.05 -26.01 4.94
N ARG A 256 7.15 -26.64 5.69
CA ARG A 256 5.94 -25.99 6.22
C ARG A 256 6.23 -24.81 7.15
N THR A 257 7.28 -24.89 7.96
CA THR A 257 7.69 -23.75 8.80
C THR A 257 8.17 -22.59 7.93
N ARG A 258 8.97 -22.86 6.90
CA ARG A 258 9.45 -21.85 5.94
C ARG A 258 8.32 -21.23 5.13
N GLU A 259 7.37 -22.04 4.67
CA GLU A 259 6.17 -21.55 3.97
C GLU A 259 5.39 -20.57 4.84
N ARG A 260 5.15 -20.91 6.11
CA ARG A 260 4.48 -20.01 7.06
C ARG A 260 5.27 -18.74 7.38
N GLU A 261 6.60 -18.84 7.44
CA GLU A 261 7.47 -17.68 7.63
C GLU A 261 7.39 -16.76 6.40
N ALA A 262 7.47 -17.33 5.20
CA ALA A 262 7.33 -16.58 3.95
C ALA A 262 5.93 -15.95 3.78
N GLU A 263 4.86 -16.66 4.16
CA GLU A 263 3.49 -16.12 4.19
C GLU A 263 3.40 -14.91 5.13
N ARG A 264 3.97 -15.01 6.35
CA ARG A 264 4.01 -13.89 7.30
C ARG A 264 4.84 -12.71 6.80
N GLU A 265 5.98 -12.98 6.18
CA GLU A 265 6.83 -11.95 5.58
C GLU A 265 6.11 -11.25 4.42
N ALA A 266 5.39 -12.00 3.58
CA ALA A 266 4.57 -11.44 2.50
C ALA A 266 3.40 -10.61 3.03
N GLU A 267 2.70 -11.09 4.06
CA GLU A 267 1.64 -10.33 4.75
C GLU A 267 2.19 -9.05 5.40
N ALA A 268 3.36 -9.11 6.03
CA ALA A 268 4.03 -7.95 6.61
C ALA A 268 4.49 -6.95 5.54
N ALA A 269 4.98 -7.41 4.40
CA ALA A 269 5.33 -6.56 3.26
C ALA A 269 4.08 -5.86 2.71
N GLN A 270 2.97 -6.59 2.50
CA GLN A 270 1.70 -6.01 2.08
C GLN A 270 1.16 -4.99 3.09
N ALA A 271 1.30 -5.26 4.39
CA ALA A 271 0.92 -4.32 5.44
C ALA A 271 1.78 -3.04 5.37
N ALA A 272 3.10 -3.18 5.20
CA ALA A 272 4.01 -2.06 5.04
C ALA A 272 3.70 -1.22 3.79
N ASP A 273 3.34 -1.85 2.67
CA ASP A 273 2.94 -1.14 1.45
C ASP A 273 1.66 -0.33 1.69
N ARG A 274 0.66 -0.90 2.37
CA ARG A 274 -0.57 -0.17 2.77
C ARG A 274 -0.27 0.99 3.71
N GLU A 275 0.62 0.80 4.68
CA GLU A 275 1.06 1.87 5.58
C GLU A 275 1.77 3.00 4.81
N GLN A 276 2.64 2.67 3.85
CA GLN A 276 3.27 3.67 2.98
C GLN A 276 2.25 4.43 2.13
N GLU A 277 1.22 3.76 1.61
CA GLU A 277 0.13 4.42 0.89
C GLU A 277 -0.65 5.39 1.79
N ILE A 278 -0.95 4.97 3.02
CA ILE A 278 -1.61 5.82 4.02
C ILE A 278 -0.74 7.05 4.32
N ASP A 279 0.56 6.87 4.52
CA ASP A 279 1.47 7.98 4.83
C ASP A 279 1.63 8.94 3.65
N ARG A 280 1.73 8.41 2.41
CA ARG A 280 1.69 9.24 1.19
C ARG A 280 0.41 10.05 1.11
N TRP A 281 -0.73 9.45 1.45
CA TRP A 281 -2.01 10.14 1.46
C TRP A 281 -2.06 11.22 2.56
N ARG A 282 -1.58 10.92 3.78
CA ARG A 282 -1.49 11.90 4.87
C ARG A 282 -0.63 13.10 4.48
N VAL A 283 0.53 12.87 3.86
CA VAL A 283 1.40 13.95 3.36
C VAL A 283 0.67 14.80 2.32
N LYS A 284 -0.04 14.18 1.37
CA LYS A 284 -0.86 14.92 0.41
C LYS A 284 -1.94 15.77 1.09
N CYS A 285 -2.64 15.22 2.08
CA CYS A 285 -3.65 15.98 2.82
C CYS A 285 -3.06 17.17 3.58
N VAL A 286 -1.91 16.99 4.23
CA VAL A 286 -1.20 18.08 4.92
C VAL A 286 -0.78 19.15 3.92
N GLN A 287 -0.21 18.77 2.77
CA GLN A 287 0.17 19.69 1.70
C GLN A 287 -1.04 20.49 1.20
N GLU A 288 -2.17 19.84 0.92
CA GLU A 288 -3.40 20.53 0.48
C GLU A 288 -3.90 21.54 1.51
N VAL A 289 -3.80 21.24 2.81
CA VAL A 289 -4.19 22.17 3.89
C VAL A 289 -3.20 23.33 3.99
N GLU A 290 -1.90 23.06 3.89
CA GLU A 290 -0.87 24.09 3.88
C GLU A 290 -0.98 25.02 2.67
N GLU A 291 -1.27 24.49 1.48
CA GLU A 291 -1.50 25.27 0.27
C GLU A 291 -2.70 26.19 0.43
N LYS A 292 -3.84 25.66 0.92
CA LYS A 292 -5.02 26.49 1.23
C LYS A 292 -4.71 27.58 2.25
N LYS A 293 -3.88 27.29 3.26
CA LYS A 293 -3.45 28.27 4.25
C LYS A 293 -2.59 29.36 3.59
N ARG A 294 -1.64 28.99 2.73
CA ARG A 294 -0.81 29.94 1.97
C ARG A 294 -1.66 30.82 1.05
N GLU A 295 -2.65 30.24 0.36
CA GLU A 295 -3.61 30.98 -0.47
C GLU A 295 -4.42 31.99 0.35
N GLN A 296 -4.89 31.59 1.53
CA GLN A 296 -5.60 32.50 2.46
C GLN A 296 -4.70 33.63 2.96
N GLU A 297 -3.44 33.35 3.28
CA GLU A 297 -2.46 34.36 3.70
C GLU A 297 -2.16 35.36 2.57
N LEU A 298 -2.01 34.88 1.33
CA LEU A 298 -1.84 35.73 0.15
C LEU A 298 -3.07 36.63 -0.08
N LYS A 299 -4.28 36.07 0.04
CA LYS A 299 -5.51 36.84 -0.06
C LYS A 299 -5.63 37.89 1.03
N ALA A 300 -5.32 37.53 2.27
CA ALA A 300 -5.31 38.47 3.39
C ALA A 300 -4.29 39.59 3.21
N ALA A 301 -3.12 39.29 2.66
CA ALA A 301 -2.11 40.30 2.32
C ALA A 301 -2.61 41.26 1.22
N ALA A 302 -3.26 40.74 0.17
CA ALA A 302 -3.85 41.55 -0.88
C ALA A 302 -4.98 42.45 -0.36
N ASP A 303 -5.87 41.91 0.48
CA ASP A 303 -6.93 42.68 1.15
C ASP A 303 -6.35 43.75 2.09
N GLY A 304 -5.23 43.43 2.75
CA GLY A 304 -4.45 44.37 3.56
C GLY A 304 -4.02 45.60 2.74
N VAL A 305 -3.36 45.38 1.59
CA VAL A 305 -2.93 46.47 0.69
C VAL A 305 -4.12 47.29 0.18
N LEU A 306 -5.23 46.64 -0.22
CA LEU A 306 -6.45 47.35 -0.63
C LEU A 306 -7.05 48.19 0.51
N SER A 307 -7.04 47.67 1.74
CA SER A 307 -7.52 48.40 2.92
C SER A 307 -6.69 49.65 3.21
N GLU A 308 -5.37 49.59 2.98
CA GLU A 308 -4.48 50.75 3.10
C GLU A 308 -4.80 51.81 2.06
N VAL A 309 -5.01 51.43 0.79
CA VAL A 309 -5.40 52.37 -0.27
C VAL A 309 -6.75 53.02 0.06
N ARG A 310 -7.74 52.25 0.53
CA ARG A 310 -9.03 52.79 0.98
C ARG A 310 -8.88 53.75 2.16
N LYS A 311 -7.95 53.47 3.10
CA LYS A 311 -7.63 54.38 4.20
C LYS A 311 -7.01 55.68 3.70
N LYS A 312 -6.09 55.62 2.73
CA LYS A 312 -5.52 56.81 2.06
C LYS A 312 -6.60 57.63 1.36
N GLN A 313 -7.52 57.00 0.64
CA GLN A 313 -8.66 57.68 0.03
C GLN A 313 -9.56 58.34 1.08
N ALA A 314 -9.92 57.64 2.16
CA ALA A 314 -10.70 58.20 3.26
C ALA A 314 -10.01 59.40 3.92
N ASP A 315 -8.68 59.37 4.05
CA ASP A 315 -7.89 60.50 4.54
C ASP A 315 -7.96 61.72 3.60
N THR A 316 -7.84 61.51 2.28
CA THR A 316 -8.02 62.62 1.33
C THR A 316 -9.42 63.24 1.40
N LYS A 317 -10.47 62.42 1.59
CA LYS A 317 -11.84 62.92 1.80
C LYS A 317 -11.93 63.75 3.07
N ARG A 318 -11.34 63.29 4.18
CA ARG A 318 -11.24 64.05 5.44
C ARG A 318 -10.53 65.39 5.24
N MET A 319 -9.43 65.44 4.49
CA MET A 319 -8.75 66.69 4.16
C MET A 319 -9.65 67.67 3.38
N VAL A 320 -10.45 67.18 2.41
CA VAL A 320 -11.43 68.01 1.70
C VAL A 320 -12.46 68.59 2.65
N ASP A 321 -12.97 67.79 3.59
CA ASP A 321 -13.97 68.24 4.55
C ASP A 321 -13.41 69.27 5.54
N ILE A 322 -12.15 69.13 5.95
CA ILE A 322 -11.44 70.17 6.74
C ILE A 322 -11.34 71.47 5.94
N LEU A 323 -10.95 71.43 4.66
CA LEU A 323 -10.89 72.65 3.83
C LEU A 323 -12.27 73.32 3.69
N ARG A 324 -13.35 72.53 3.58
CA ARG A 324 -14.72 73.06 3.56
C ARG A 324 -15.11 73.71 4.89
N ALA A 325 -14.73 73.10 6.02
CA ALA A 325 -14.97 73.66 7.34
C ALA A 325 -14.20 74.98 7.55
N LEU A 326 -12.94 75.05 7.09
CA LEU A 326 -12.13 76.27 7.15
C LEU A 326 -12.72 77.40 6.30
N GLU A 327 -13.20 77.10 5.09
CA GLU A 327 -13.89 78.08 4.25
C GLU A 327 -15.14 78.64 4.94
N LYS A 328 -15.98 77.77 5.52
CA LYS A 328 -17.16 78.19 6.29
C LYS A 328 -16.79 79.06 7.49
N LEU A 329 -15.78 78.66 8.26
CA LEU A 329 -15.29 79.42 9.42
C LEU A 329 -14.79 80.81 9.01
N ARG A 330 -14.09 80.91 7.86
CA ARG A 330 -13.64 82.19 7.32
C ARG A 330 -14.82 83.08 6.93
N LYS A 331 -15.84 82.55 6.24
CA LYS A 331 -17.07 83.28 5.88
C LYS A 331 -17.79 83.83 7.12
N LEU A 332 -18.00 82.99 8.14
CA LEU A 332 -18.62 83.41 9.40
C LEU A 332 -17.81 84.51 10.12
N ARG A 333 -16.47 84.41 10.13
CA ARG A 333 -15.60 85.45 10.71
C ARG A 333 -15.69 86.76 9.92
N LYS A 334 -15.78 86.70 8.59
CA LYS A 334 -15.95 87.87 7.72
C LYS A 334 -17.30 88.56 7.96
N GLU A 335 -18.38 87.78 8.04
CA GLU A 335 -19.72 88.30 8.35
C GLU A 335 -19.78 88.91 9.77
N ALA A 336 -19.17 88.27 10.76
CA ALA A 336 -19.10 88.79 12.12
C ALA A 336 -18.28 90.08 12.22
N ALA A 337 -17.20 90.22 11.45
CA ALA A 337 -16.39 91.43 11.38
C ALA A 337 -17.15 92.57 10.67
N ALA A 338 -17.84 92.26 9.57
CA ALA A 338 -18.70 93.22 8.86
C ALA A 338 -19.81 93.78 9.76
N ARG A 339 -20.44 92.93 10.59
CA ARG A 339 -21.43 93.38 11.60
C ARG A 339 -20.85 94.32 12.67
N LYS A 340 -19.53 94.27 12.90
CA LYS A 340 -18.80 95.17 13.82
C LYS A 340 -18.22 96.41 13.11
N GLY A 341 -18.51 96.60 11.82
CA GLY A 341 -18.01 97.72 11.01
C GLY A 341 -16.54 97.59 10.59
N VAL A 342 -15.89 96.45 10.85
CA VAL A 342 -14.49 96.20 10.47
C VAL A 342 -14.46 95.22 9.31
N CYS A 343 -14.10 95.70 8.12
CA CYS A 343 -13.92 94.86 6.94
C CYS A 343 -12.44 94.46 6.79
N PRO A 344 -12.10 93.17 6.78
CA PRO A 344 -10.76 92.73 6.40
C PRO A 344 -10.40 93.21 4.99
N PRO A 345 -9.12 93.53 4.72
CA PRO A 345 -8.67 93.96 3.39
C PRO A 345 -8.86 92.87 2.35
N ALA A 346 -9.32 93.25 1.15
CA ALA A 346 -9.66 92.32 0.06
C ALA A 346 -8.49 91.40 -0.36
N SER A 347 -7.26 91.91 -0.29
CA SER A 347 -6.04 91.15 -0.58
C SER A 347 -5.82 89.95 0.35
N ALA A 348 -6.25 90.03 1.62
CA ALA A 348 -6.16 88.93 2.57
C ALA A 348 -7.15 87.80 2.28
N ASP A 349 -8.27 88.11 1.62
CA ASP A 349 -9.25 87.12 1.19
C ASP A 349 -8.83 86.44 -0.12
N GLU A 350 -8.27 87.20 -1.06
CA GLU A 350 -7.73 86.65 -2.31
C GLU A 350 -6.58 85.68 -2.06
N THR A 351 -5.68 86.02 -1.14
CA THR A 351 -4.57 85.13 -0.73
C THR A 351 -5.08 83.85 -0.06
N PHE A 352 -6.07 83.94 0.83
CA PHE A 352 -6.70 82.78 1.46
C PHE A 352 -7.39 81.87 0.43
N GLU A 353 -8.17 82.44 -0.48
CA GLU A 353 -8.84 81.70 -1.56
C GLU A 353 -7.82 81.05 -2.50
N HIS A 354 -6.74 81.77 -2.84
CA HIS A 354 -5.66 81.22 -3.66
C HIS A 354 -5.00 79.99 -2.98
N HIS A 355 -4.70 80.08 -1.68
CA HIS A 355 -4.16 78.96 -0.92
C HIS A 355 -5.13 77.78 -0.82
N LEU A 356 -6.43 78.03 -0.56
CA LEU A 356 -7.46 77.00 -0.57
C LEU A 356 -7.57 76.30 -1.92
N GLN A 357 -7.58 77.06 -3.02
CA GLN A 357 -7.64 76.53 -4.37
C GLN A 357 -6.40 75.68 -4.70
N ARG A 358 -5.21 76.12 -4.30
CA ARG A 358 -3.97 75.33 -4.47
C ARG A 358 -4.05 74.01 -3.70
N LEU A 359 -4.51 74.02 -2.46
CA LEU A 359 -4.69 72.80 -1.65
C LEU A 359 -5.76 71.87 -2.22
N ARG A 360 -6.90 72.40 -2.70
CA ARG A 360 -7.93 71.61 -3.39
C ARG A 360 -7.38 70.93 -4.63
N LYS A 361 -6.59 71.64 -5.45
CA LYS A 361 -5.93 71.07 -6.64
C LYS A 361 -4.99 69.92 -6.25
N LEU A 362 -4.21 70.07 -5.18
CA LEU A 362 -3.31 69.02 -4.70
C LEU A 362 -4.06 67.79 -4.17
N ILE A 363 -5.11 67.99 -3.38
CA ILE A 363 -5.93 66.89 -2.85
C ILE A 363 -6.65 66.18 -3.99
N LYS A 364 -7.16 66.90 -4.99
CA LYS A 364 -7.79 66.34 -6.19
C LYS A 364 -6.83 65.42 -6.95
N LYS A 365 -5.60 65.87 -7.19
CA LYS A 365 -4.55 65.03 -7.81
C LYS A 365 -4.26 63.77 -6.98
N ARG A 366 -4.14 63.90 -5.65
CA ARG A 366 -3.93 62.73 -4.76
C ARG A 366 -5.11 61.76 -4.78
N SER A 367 -6.35 62.26 -4.82
CA SER A 367 -7.53 61.39 -4.91
C SER A 367 -7.57 60.62 -6.22
N GLU A 368 -7.23 61.26 -7.35
CA GLU A 368 -7.18 60.59 -8.66
C GLU A 368 -6.13 59.48 -8.70
N LEU A 369 -4.97 59.70 -8.06
CA LEU A 369 -3.91 58.68 -7.96
C LEU A 369 -4.33 57.47 -7.12
N TYR A 370 -4.88 57.68 -5.93
CA TYR A 370 -5.32 56.55 -5.08
C TYR A 370 -6.52 55.81 -5.66
N GLU A 371 -7.38 56.49 -6.42
CA GLU A 371 -8.46 55.88 -7.18
C GLU A 371 -7.93 55.01 -8.34
N ALA A 372 -6.91 55.49 -9.06
CA ALA A 372 -6.26 54.71 -10.10
C ALA A 372 -5.50 53.49 -9.52
N GLU A 373 -4.81 53.67 -8.40
CA GLU A 373 -4.12 52.59 -7.66
C GLU A 373 -5.10 51.50 -7.23
N GLU A 374 -6.24 51.86 -6.63
CA GLU A 374 -7.24 50.88 -6.22
C GLU A 374 -7.87 50.13 -7.41
N ARG A 375 -8.14 50.84 -8.52
CA ARG A 375 -8.67 50.21 -9.74
C ARG A 375 -7.65 49.24 -10.34
N ALA A 376 -6.38 49.61 -10.39
CA ALA A 376 -5.32 48.74 -10.89
C ALA A 376 -5.19 47.47 -10.03
N LEU A 377 -5.18 47.61 -8.70
CA LEU A 377 -5.13 46.48 -7.78
C LEU A 377 -6.37 45.58 -7.93
N ARG A 378 -7.58 46.14 -8.06
CA ARG A 378 -8.80 45.34 -8.28
C ARG A 378 -8.75 44.52 -9.57
N VAL A 379 -8.31 45.11 -10.69
CA VAL A 379 -8.15 44.38 -11.96
C VAL A 379 -7.14 43.25 -11.83
N MET A 380 -6.03 43.46 -11.12
CA MET A 380 -5.04 42.41 -10.88
C MET A 380 -5.62 41.26 -10.05
N LEU A 381 -6.35 41.55 -8.96
CA LEU A 381 -7.00 40.53 -8.13
C LEU A 381 -8.10 39.78 -8.90
N GLU A 382 -8.88 40.48 -9.73
CA GLU A 382 -9.93 39.88 -10.56
C GLU A 382 -9.34 38.96 -11.63
N GLY A 383 -8.25 39.36 -12.27
CA GLY A 383 -7.54 38.53 -13.26
C GLY A 383 -6.96 37.26 -12.66
N GLU A 384 -6.39 37.33 -11.46
CA GLU A 384 -5.87 36.15 -10.74
C GLU A 384 -6.99 35.18 -10.33
N GLN A 385 -8.12 35.70 -9.82
CA GLN A 385 -9.29 34.88 -9.50
C GLN A 385 -9.94 34.25 -10.74
N GLU A 386 -9.95 34.95 -11.88
CA GLU A 386 -10.49 34.42 -13.13
C GLU A 386 -9.61 33.30 -13.70
N GLU A 387 -8.28 33.45 -13.62
CA GLU A 387 -7.36 32.36 -13.95
C GLU A 387 -7.53 31.15 -13.03
N GLU A 388 -7.70 31.36 -11.72
CA GLU A 388 -7.92 30.29 -10.77
C GLU A 388 -9.22 29.52 -11.09
N ARG A 389 -10.32 30.23 -11.35
CA ARG A 389 -11.60 29.62 -11.79
C ARG A 389 -11.43 28.83 -13.08
N LYS A 390 -10.67 29.34 -14.05
CA LYS A 390 -10.39 28.65 -15.31
C LYS A 390 -9.58 27.36 -15.07
N ARG A 391 -8.56 27.40 -14.21
CA ARG A 391 -7.75 26.23 -13.82
C ARG A 391 -8.58 25.19 -13.06
N GLU A 392 -9.49 25.61 -12.18
CA GLU A 392 -10.42 24.71 -11.51
C GLU A 392 -11.37 24.02 -12.47
N LEU A 393 -11.96 24.76 -13.41
CA LEU A 393 -12.83 24.21 -14.45
C LEU A 393 -12.06 23.22 -15.34
N GLU A 394 -10.83 23.54 -15.73
CA GLU A 394 -9.99 22.61 -16.49
C GLU A 394 -9.66 21.34 -15.68
N LYS A 395 -9.33 21.48 -14.40
CA LYS A 395 -9.13 20.34 -13.49
C LYS A 395 -10.41 19.50 -13.37
N LYS A 396 -11.59 20.11 -13.25
CA LYS A 396 -12.89 19.42 -13.21
C LYS A 396 -13.15 18.67 -14.52
N GLN A 397 -12.97 19.33 -15.66
CA GLN A 397 -13.11 18.69 -16.97
C GLN A 397 -12.12 17.54 -17.17
N ARG A 398 -10.86 17.66 -16.71
CA ARG A 398 -9.89 16.56 -16.74
C ARG A 398 -10.35 15.38 -15.88
N LYS A 399 -10.81 15.63 -14.66
CA LYS A 399 -11.36 14.60 -13.77
C LYS A 399 -12.60 13.94 -14.36
N GLU A 400 -13.49 14.70 -14.99
CA GLU A 400 -14.68 14.17 -15.68
C GLU A 400 -14.29 13.33 -16.90
N LYS A 401 -13.34 13.79 -17.71
CA LYS A 401 -12.79 13.00 -18.83
C LYS A 401 -12.16 11.70 -18.34
N GLU A 402 -11.40 11.75 -17.26
CA GLU A 402 -10.80 10.55 -16.65
C GLU A 402 -11.88 9.59 -16.12
N LYS A 403 -12.90 10.10 -15.42
CA LYS A 403 -14.05 9.29 -14.99
C LYS A 403 -14.79 8.67 -16.16
N PHE A 404 -15.03 9.43 -17.22
CA PHE A 404 -15.66 8.93 -18.43
C PHE A 404 -14.83 7.84 -19.09
N LEU A 405 -13.50 8.01 -19.15
CA LEU A 405 -12.59 6.98 -19.66
C LEU A 405 -12.60 5.72 -18.80
N LEU A 406 -12.61 5.85 -17.47
CA LEU A 406 -12.71 4.72 -16.55
C LEU A 406 -14.06 4.00 -16.69
N GLN A 407 -15.17 4.73 -16.76
CA GLN A 407 -16.49 4.18 -17.00
C GLN A 407 -16.56 3.49 -18.36
N LYS A 408 -15.96 4.07 -19.40
CA LYS A 408 -15.87 3.45 -20.71
C LYS A 408 -15.13 2.13 -20.64
N ARG A 409 -13.97 2.08 -19.96
CA ARG A 409 -13.21 0.84 -19.74
C ARG A 409 -14.00 -0.20 -18.94
N GLU A 410 -14.72 0.24 -17.91
CA GLU A 410 -15.58 -0.64 -17.11
C GLU A 410 -16.74 -1.21 -17.94
N ILE A 411 -17.37 -0.40 -18.79
CA ILE A 411 -18.41 -0.84 -19.72
C ILE A 411 -17.82 -1.81 -20.75
N GLU A 412 -16.65 -1.49 -21.34
CA GLU A 412 -15.95 -2.37 -22.28
C GLU A 412 -15.62 -3.72 -21.62
N SER A 413 -15.10 -3.72 -20.40
CA SER A 413 -14.86 -4.94 -19.61
C SER A 413 -16.14 -5.74 -19.34
N LYS A 414 -17.23 -5.09 -18.93
CA LYS A 414 -18.52 -5.78 -18.71
C LYS A 414 -19.15 -6.35 -19.99
N LEU A 415 -18.97 -5.68 -21.13
CA LEU A 415 -19.54 -6.09 -22.41
C LEU A 415 -18.70 -7.17 -23.11
N PHE A 416 -17.37 -7.07 -23.02
CA PHE A 416 -16.44 -7.89 -23.81
C PHE A 416 -15.53 -8.80 -22.96
N GLY A 417 -15.61 -8.71 -21.63
CA GLY A 417 -14.71 -9.38 -20.70
C GLY A 417 -13.41 -8.62 -20.48
N ASP A 418 -12.68 -8.96 -19.42
CA ASP A 418 -11.39 -8.35 -19.14
C ASP A 418 -10.34 -8.82 -20.18
N PRO A 419 -9.71 -7.88 -20.91
CA PRO A 419 -8.78 -8.22 -21.97
C PRO A 419 -7.53 -8.95 -21.45
N ASP A 420 -7.20 -8.75 -20.18
CA ASP A 420 -6.04 -9.36 -19.50
C ASP A 420 -6.34 -10.77 -18.97
N GLU A 421 -7.60 -11.09 -18.65
CA GLU A 421 -8.00 -12.41 -18.15
C GLU A 421 -8.40 -13.36 -19.29
N PHE A 422 -9.04 -12.83 -20.33
CA PHE A 422 -9.49 -13.59 -21.49
C PHE A 422 -9.19 -12.82 -22.79
N PRO A 423 -8.00 -13.04 -23.40
CA PRO A 423 -7.76 -12.52 -24.73
C PRO A 423 -8.79 -13.16 -25.66
N LEU A 424 -9.79 -12.40 -26.13
CA LEU A 424 -10.75 -12.84 -27.15
C LEU A 424 -10.06 -13.46 -28.39
N ALA A 425 -8.80 -13.07 -28.62
CA ALA A 425 -7.89 -13.68 -29.58
C ALA A 425 -7.75 -15.21 -29.42
N HIS A 426 -7.78 -15.74 -28.19
CA HIS A 426 -7.67 -17.17 -27.92
C HIS A 426 -8.97 -17.96 -28.19
N LEU A 427 -10.15 -17.38 -27.99
CA LEU A 427 -11.43 -18.04 -28.32
C LEU A 427 -11.61 -18.19 -29.84
N LEU A 428 -11.16 -17.20 -30.61
CA LEU A 428 -11.17 -17.26 -32.06
C LEU A 428 -9.96 -17.99 -32.66
N GLN A 429 -8.98 -18.37 -31.83
CA GLN A 429 -7.75 -19.01 -32.29
C GLN A 429 -7.96 -20.35 -32.97
N PRO A 430 -8.84 -21.27 -32.51
CA PRO A 430 -9.13 -22.51 -33.23
C PRO A 430 -9.74 -22.25 -34.61
N PHE A 431 -10.64 -21.28 -34.74
CA PHE A 431 -11.24 -20.89 -36.02
C PHE A 431 -10.21 -20.28 -36.95
N ARG A 432 -9.38 -19.38 -36.43
CA ARG A 432 -8.29 -18.76 -37.19
C ARG A 432 -7.27 -19.80 -37.65
N GLN A 433 -6.89 -20.74 -36.79
CA GLN A 433 -6.00 -21.85 -37.12
C GLN A 433 -6.62 -22.76 -38.19
N TYR A 434 -7.92 -23.04 -38.13
CA TYR A 434 -8.61 -23.84 -39.14
C TYR A 434 -8.58 -23.17 -40.53
N TYR A 435 -8.87 -21.88 -40.62
CA TYR A 435 -8.88 -21.18 -41.91
C TYR A 435 -7.47 -20.87 -42.44
N LEU A 436 -6.48 -20.68 -41.56
CA LEU A 436 -5.09 -20.38 -41.94
C LEU A 436 -4.18 -21.62 -41.96
N GLN A 437 -4.71 -22.83 -41.76
CA GLN A 437 -3.91 -24.07 -41.70
C GLN A 437 -3.05 -24.29 -42.96
N ALA A 438 -3.53 -23.85 -44.12
CA ALA A 438 -2.81 -23.93 -45.39
C ALA A 438 -1.55 -23.04 -45.43
N GLU A 439 -1.55 -21.90 -44.71
CA GLU A 439 -0.40 -21.00 -44.62
C GLU A 439 0.70 -21.56 -43.72
N HIS A 440 0.35 -22.47 -42.81
CA HIS A 440 1.26 -22.95 -41.76
C HIS A 440 1.66 -24.42 -41.93
N SER A 441 1.01 -25.16 -42.84
CA SER A 441 1.27 -26.58 -43.07
C SER A 441 1.08 -26.93 -44.55
N VAL A 442 2.18 -27.27 -45.22
CA VAL A 442 2.18 -27.76 -46.61
C VAL A 442 1.29 -29.01 -46.77
N PRO A 443 1.31 -30.01 -45.86
CA PRO A 443 0.36 -31.11 -45.90
C PRO A 443 -1.11 -30.67 -45.85
N ALA A 444 -1.45 -29.67 -45.02
CA ALA A 444 -2.81 -29.15 -44.94
C ALA A 444 -3.22 -28.43 -46.24
N LEU A 445 -2.30 -27.66 -46.84
CA LEU A 445 -2.51 -27.06 -48.15
C LEU A 445 -2.77 -28.12 -49.23
N ILE A 446 -1.95 -29.18 -49.28
CA ILE A 446 -2.10 -30.28 -50.24
C ILE A 446 -3.43 -31.00 -50.01
N GLN A 447 -3.81 -31.25 -48.76
CA GLN A 447 -5.08 -31.88 -48.42
C GLN A 447 -6.28 -31.03 -48.82
N ILE A 448 -6.27 -29.73 -48.46
CA ILE A 448 -7.32 -28.80 -48.89
C ILE A 448 -7.42 -28.78 -50.41
N ARG A 449 -6.28 -28.74 -51.12
CA ARG A 449 -6.26 -28.76 -52.58
C ARG A 449 -6.82 -30.07 -53.13
N HIS A 450 -6.43 -31.21 -52.59
CA HIS A 450 -6.95 -32.52 -52.95
C HIS A 450 -8.47 -32.62 -52.71
N ASP A 451 -8.96 -32.09 -51.58
CA ASP A 451 -10.38 -32.04 -51.22
C ASP A 451 -11.19 -31.12 -52.13
N TRP A 452 -10.56 -30.15 -52.78
CA TRP A 452 -11.20 -29.36 -53.85
C TRP A 452 -11.10 -30.05 -55.22
N ASP A 453 -9.94 -30.64 -55.52
CA ASP A 453 -9.68 -31.31 -56.80
C ASP A 453 -10.59 -32.54 -57.01
N GLN A 454 -11.03 -33.22 -55.94
CA GLN A 454 -12.01 -34.32 -56.04
C GLN A 454 -13.31 -33.92 -56.74
N PHE A 455 -13.70 -32.64 -56.72
CA PHE A 455 -14.91 -32.13 -57.37
C PHE A 455 -14.67 -31.67 -58.82
N LEU A 456 -13.42 -31.62 -59.28
CA LEU A 456 -13.04 -31.22 -60.65
C LEU A 456 -12.81 -32.42 -61.56
N VAL A 457 -12.69 -33.62 -60.99
CA VAL A 457 -12.43 -34.86 -61.73
C VAL A 457 -13.77 -35.47 -62.18
N PRO A 458 -13.88 -36.02 -63.41
CA PRO A 458 -15.08 -36.68 -63.90
C PRO A 458 -15.59 -37.76 -62.93
N ALA A 459 -16.92 -37.91 -62.86
CA ALA A 459 -17.60 -38.85 -61.96
C ALA A 459 -17.17 -40.32 -62.11
N ASP A 460 -16.55 -40.67 -63.24
CA ASP A 460 -16.06 -42.02 -63.55
C ASP A 460 -14.70 -42.34 -62.90
N HIS A 461 -14.06 -41.36 -62.25
CA HIS A 461 -12.78 -41.55 -61.58
C HIS A 461 -12.98 -41.99 -60.11
N PRO A 462 -12.23 -42.99 -59.61
CA PRO A 462 -12.45 -43.57 -58.27
C PRO A 462 -12.20 -42.62 -57.09
N LYS A 463 -11.58 -41.46 -57.34
CA LYS A 463 -11.36 -40.39 -56.35
C LYS A 463 -12.23 -39.14 -56.59
N GLY A 464 -13.13 -39.18 -57.57
CA GLY A 464 -14.06 -38.09 -57.86
C GLY A 464 -15.22 -38.10 -56.87
N SER A 465 -15.64 -36.91 -56.43
CA SER A 465 -16.87 -36.71 -55.66
C SER A 465 -17.70 -35.65 -56.38
N SER A 466 -19.02 -35.86 -56.47
CA SER A 466 -19.93 -34.84 -56.99
C SER A 466 -20.34 -33.88 -55.88
N VAL A 467 -20.44 -32.59 -56.18
CA VAL A 467 -20.97 -31.59 -55.23
C VAL A 467 -22.39 -32.00 -54.81
N PRO A 468 -22.71 -32.12 -53.51
CA PRO A 468 -24.04 -32.52 -53.06
C PRO A 468 -25.13 -31.57 -53.58
N GLN A 469 -26.10 -32.11 -54.32
CA GLN A 469 -27.27 -31.34 -54.75
C GLN A 469 -28.15 -31.04 -53.53
N GLY A 470 -28.40 -29.74 -53.26
CA GLY A 470 -29.40 -29.29 -52.26
C GLY A 470 -28.88 -28.37 -51.15
N TRP A 471 -27.57 -28.18 -50.98
CA TRP A 471 -27.03 -27.26 -49.97
C TRP A 471 -26.63 -25.88 -50.49
N VAL A 472 -26.37 -25.75 -51.79
CA VAL A 472 -26.11 -24.47 -52.45
C VAL A 472 -26.78 -24.53 -53.82
N LEU A 473 -27.57 -23.51 -54.18
CA LEU A 473 -28.03 -23.31 -55.55
C LEU A 473 -26.89 -22.64 -56.32
N PRO A 474 -26.15 -23.36 -57.20
CA PRO A 474 -25.07 -22.73 -57.95
C PRO A 474 -25.66 -21.67 -58.89
N ALA A 475 -25.02 -20.50 -58.95
CA ALA A 475 -25.31 -19.51 -59.99
C ALA A 475 -25.00 -20.12 -61.38
N LEU A 476 -25.54 -19.52 -62.45
CA LEU A 476 -25.23 -19.98 -63.82
C LEU A 476 -23.71 -20.07 -64.00
N PRO A 477 -23.20 -21.18 -64.57
CA PRO A 477 -21.77 -21.39 -64.71
C PRO A 477 -21.15 -20.27 -65.54
N SER A 478 -20.10 -19.64 -65.02
CA SER A 478 -19.41 -18.53 -65.66
C SER A 478 -18.48 -18.95 -66.80
N SER A 479 -18.28 -20.26 -66.99
CA SER A 479 -17.46 -20.83 -68.07
C SER A 479 -17.88 -22.28 -68.35
N ASP A 480 -17.58 -22.75 -69.56
CA ASP A 480 -17.88 -24.13 -69.99
C ASP A 480 -17.21 -25.20 -69.12
N ILE A 481 -16.02 -24.87 -68.57
CA ILE A 481 -15.30 -25.74 -67.63
C ILE A 481 -16.08 -25.88 -66.32
N TRP A 482 -16.59 -24.77 -65.77
CA TRP A 482 -17.45 -24.79 -64.58
C TRP A 482 -18.79 -25.48 -64.83
N ALA A 483 -19.38 -25.32 -66.03
CA ALA A 483 -20.60 -26.01 -66.42
C ALA A 483 -20.44 -27.54 -66.39
N SER A 484 -19.23 -28.05 -66.69
CA SER A 484 -18.95 -29.48 -66.66
C SER A 484 -18.93 -30.09 -65.25
N ALA A 485 -18.56 -29.31 -64.23
CA ALA A 485 -18.50 -29.73 -62.83
C ALA A 485 -19.84 -29.60 -62.08
N VAL A 486 -20.75 -28.77 -62.58
CA VAL A 486 -22.08 -28.50 -61.98
C VAL A 486 -23.18 -29.38 -62.59
N LYS A 487 -22.82 -30.33 -63.47
CA LYS A 487 -23.79 -31.19 -64.18
C LYS A 487 -24.83 -31.78 -63.22
N LEU A 488 -26.07 -31.35 -63.40
CA LEU A 488 -27.26 -31.99 -62.82
C LEU A 488 -27.33 -33.41 -63.39
N GLN A 489 -27.06 -34.42 -62.57
CA GLN A 489 -27.66 -35.74 -62.76
C GLN A 489 -29.10 -35.69 -62.30
#